data_AF-A0A3B9VQS7-F1
#
_entry.id   AF-A0A3B9VQS7-F1
#
_cell.length_a   1.000
_cell.length_b   1.000
_cell.length_c   1.000
_cell.angle_alpha   90.00
_cell.angle_beta   90.00
_cell.angle_gamma   90.00
#
_symmetry.space_group_name_H-M   'P 1'
#
loop_
_entity.id
_entity.type
_entity.pdbx_description
1 polymer ?
#
loop_
_entity_poly.entity_id
_entity_poly.type
_entity_poly.pdbx_seq_one_letter_code
_entity_poly.pdbx_strand_id
1 'polypeptide(L)'
;MPFIYTPSLYGFAGALIFLILALISLNAEPIDWLNTAIWALLGAAFLLKHLPKFLVLRMLNLVALALLAVGMVLFLIEHLPEIG
;
A
#
# COMPACT_ATOMS: atom_id res chain seq x y z
N MET A 1 -12.50 -16.96 21.19
CA MET A 1 -11.07 -17.32 21.25
C MET A 1 -10.29 -16.01 21.22
N PRO A 2 -9.30 -15.72 22.08
CA PRO A 2 -8.60 -14.45 22.00
C PRO A 2 -7.87 -14.44 20.65
N PHE A 3 -8.40 -13.64 19.73
CA PHE A 3 -7.95 -13.53 18.35
C PHE A 3 -6.60 -12.83 18.33
N ILE A 4 -5.53 -13.57 18.64
CA ILE A 4 -4.18 -13.19 18.24
C ILE A 4 -4.15 -13.44 16.73
N TYR A 5 -4.62 -12.45 15.96
CA TYR A 5 -4.42 -12.43 14.53
C TYR A 5 -2.90 -12.40 14.33
N THR A 6 -2.32 -13.53 13.94
CA THR A 6 -0.90 -13.58 13.62
C THR A 6 -0.66 -12.60 12.47
N PRO A 7 0.20 -11.60 12.64
CA PRO A 7 0.54 -10.69 11.55
C PRO A 7 1.01 -11.52 10.35
N SER A 8 0.39 -11.32 9.19
CA SER A 8 0.71 -12.09 7.99
C SER A 8 2.07 -11.62 7.47
N LEU A 9 3.09 -12.49 7.57
CA LEU A 9 4.42 -12.24 7.01
C LEU A 9 4.35 -11.84 5.52
N TYR A 10 3.46 -12.48 4.77
CA TYR A 10 3.22 -12.17 3.36
C TYR A 10 2.63 -10.77 3.14
N GLY A 11 1.78 -10.31 4.05
CA GLY A 11 1.21 -8.97 4.00
C GLY A 11 2.26 -7.87 4.25
N PHE A 12 3.18 -8.12 5.17
CA PHE A 12 4.33 -7.24 5.40
C PHE A 12 5.34 -7.28 4.26
N ALA A 13 5.60 -8.45 3.68
CA ALA A 13 6.45 -8.58 2.48
C ALA A 13 5.88 -7.78 1.31
N GLY A 14 4.55 -7.82 1.09
CA GLY A 14 3.88 -7.00 0.08
C GLY A 14 4.05 -5.49 0.32
N ALA A 15 3.87 -5.04 1.56
CA ALA A 15 4.12 -3.64 1.92
C ALA A 15 5.57 -3.21 1.67
N LEU A 16 6.52 -4.11 1.92
CA LEU A 16 7.95 -3.86 1.68
C LEU A 16 8.26 -3.70 0.19
N ILE A 17 7.66 -4.52 -0.68
CA ILE A 17 7.83 -4.40 -2.14
C ILE A 17 7.36 -3.01 -2.60
N PHE A 18 6.18 -2.56 -2.15
CA PHE A 18 5.67 -1.23 -2.50
C PHE A 18 6.54 -0.10 -1.95
N LEU A 19 7.11 -0.26 -0.75
CA LEU A 19 8.07 0.70 -0.21
C LEU A 19 9.32 0.81 -1.09
N ILE A 20 9.87 -0.33 -1.53
CA ILE A 20 11.03 -0.37 -2.42
C ILE A 20 10.72 0.33 -3.74
N LEU A 21 9.56 0.03 -4.35
CA LEU A 21 9.13 0.68 -5.59
C LEU A 21 8.96 2.20 -5.42
N ALA A 22 8.39 2.65 -4.29
CA ALA A 22 8.27 4.08 -3.98
C ALA A 22 9.64 4.76 -3.88
N LEU A 23 10.61 4.10 -3.23
CA LEU A 23 11.98 4.62 -3.11
C LEU A 23 12.70 4.65 -4.46
N ILE A 24 12.48 3.65 -5.32
CA ILE A 24 13.04 3.64 -6.67
C ILE A 24 12.49 4.82 -7.48
N SER A 25 11.17 5.02 -7.49
CA SER A 25 10.53 6.15 -8.18
C SER A 25 10.97 7.51 -7.64
N LEU A 26 11.18 7.62 -6.32
CA LEU A 26 11.64 8.86 -5.68
C LEU A 26 13.07 9.21 -6.09
N ASN A 27 13.92 8.21 -6.35
CA ASN A 27 15.32 8.39 -6.77
C ASN A 27 15.51 8.36 -8.30
N ALA A 28 14.43 8.33 -9.08
CA ALA A 28 14.52 8.43 -10.53
C ALA A 28 14.95 9.84 -10.97
N GLU A 29 15.67 9.93 -12.10
CA GLU A 29 15.99 11.20 -12.76
C GLU A 29 15.35 11.22 -14.17
N PRO A 30 14.33 12.05 -14.43
CA PRO A 30 13.68 12.98 -13.50
C PRO A 30 12.83 12.28 -12.43
N ILE A 31 12.62 12.96 -11.29
CA ILE A 31 11.86 12.40 -10.16
C ILE A 31 10.42 12.13 -10.58
N ASP A 32 10.00 10.88 -10.38
CA ASP A 32 8.64 10.43 -10.69
C ASP A 32 7.74 10.51 -9.45
N TRP A 33 7.22 11.72 -9.21
CA TRP A 33 6.37 12.02 -8.06
C TRP A 33 5.07 11.22 -8.06
N LEU A 34 4.50 10.94 -9.24
CA LEU A 34 3.22 10.25 -9.35
C LEU A 34 3.37 8.78 -8.97
N ASN A 35 4.34 8.08 -9.56
CA ASN A 35 4.60 6.69 -9.20
C ASN A 35 5.07 6.55 -7.75
N THR A 36 5.87 7.50 -7.26
CA THR A 36 6.22 7.54 -5.83
C THR A 36 4.98 7.59 -4.94
N ALA A 37 4.00 8.45 -5.25
CA ALA A 37 2.77 8.57 -4.49
C ALA A 37 1.90 7.30 -4.58
N ILE A 38 1.79 6.70 -5.76
CA ILE A 38 1.04 5.46 -6.00
C ILE A 38 1.62 4.32 -5.15
N TRP A 39 2.93 4.10 -5.23
CA TRP A 39 3.61 3.04 -4.49
C TRP A 39 3.58 3.26 -2.99
N ALA A 40 3.75 4.51 -2.54
CA ALA A 40 3.65 4.87 -1.12
C ALA A 40 2.23 4.63 -0.56
N LEU A 41 1.19 5.00 -1.31
CA LEU A 41 -0.21 4.78 -0.94
C LEU A 41 -0.54 3.28 -0.82
N LEU A 42 -0.12 2.48 -1.80
CA LEU A 42 -0.32 1.03 -1.80
C LEU A 42 0.45 0.34 -0.65
N GLY A 43 1.69 0.76 -0.42
CA GLY A 43 2.51 0.27 0.69
C GLY A 43 1.89 0.59 2.06
N ALA A 44 1.45 1.83 2.27
CA ALA A 44 0.77 2.25 3.48
C ALA A 44 -0.55 1.47 3.70
N ALA A 45 -1.34 1.28 2.64
CA ALA A 45 -2.58 0.50 2.71
C ALA A 45 -2.32 -0.96 3.14
N PHE A 46 -1.31 -1.62 2.55
CA PHE A 46 -0.94 -2.98 2.89
C PHE A 46 -0.41 -3.10 4.32
N LEU A 47 0.39 -2.14 4.77
CA LEU A 47 0.94 -2.11 6.13
C LEU A 47 -0.18 -1.93 7.17
N LEU A 48 -1.08 -0.97 6.96
CA LEU A 48 -2.22 -0.72 7.85
C LEU A 48 -3.19 -1.91 7.94
N LYS A 49 -3.37 -2.65 6.83
CA LYS A 49 -4.23 -3.84 6.81
C LYS A 49 -3.69 -4.98 7.68
N HIS A 50 -2.37 -5.17 7.71
CA HIS A 50 -1.70 -6.32 8.33
C HIS A 50 -1.08 -6.05 9.71
N LEU A 51 -1.13 -4.81 10.19
CA LEU A 51 -0.77 -4.48 11.58
C LEU A 51 -1.60 -5.31 12.58
N PRO A 52 -0.99 -5.81 13.67
CA PRO A 52 -1.70 -6.52 14.73
C PRO A 52 -2.69 -5.56 15.42
N LYS A 53 -3.98 -5.87 15.32
CA LYS A 53 -5.07 -5.00 15.77
C LYS A 53 -5.38 -5.27 17.24
N PHE A 54 -5.09 -4.31 18.10
CA PHE A 54 -5.73 -4.23 19.42
C PHE A 54 -7.16 -3.67 19.28
N LEU A 55 -7.97 -3.89 20.32
CA LEU A 55 -9.45 -3.76 20.40
C LEU A 55 -10.09 -2.46 19.84
N VAL A 56 -9.30 -1.43 19.50
CA VAL A 56 -9.73 -0.09 19.05
C VAL A 56 -9.53 0.14 17.53
N LEU A 57 -8.81 -0.74 16.81
CA LEU A 57 -8.32 -0.47 15.44
C LEU A 57 -9.23 -0.98 14.30
N ARG A 58 -10.53 -1.21 14.54
CA ARG A 58 -11.45 -1.68 13.47
C ARG A 58 -11.60 -0.64 12.35
N MET A 59 -11.52 0.66 12.68
CA MET A 59 -11.55 1.75 11.70
C MET A 59 -10.30 1.82 10.83
N LEU A 60 -9.14 1.36 11.31
CA LEU A 60 -7.91 1.32 10.51
C LEU A 60 -8.06 0.46 9.26
N ASN A 61 -8.92 -0.57 9.31
CA ASN A 61 -9.24 -1.39 8.15
C ASN A 61 -9.99 -0.60 7.07
N LEU A 62 -10.89 0.31 7.45
CA LEU A 62 -11.60 1.16 6.51
C LEU A 62 -10.65 2.18 5.87
N VAL A 63 -9.73 2.72 6.66
CA VAL A 63 -8.67 3.61 6.15
C VAL A 63 -7.74 2.86 5.20
N ALA A 64 -7.30 1.66 5.57
CA ALA A 64 -6.49 0.81 4.70
C ALA A 64 -7.22 0.47 3.39
N LEU A 65 -8.53 0.19 3.46
CA LEU A 65 -9.36 -0.05 2.28
C LEU A 65 -9.45 1.20 1.39
N ALA A 66 -9.69 2.38 1.98
CA ALA A 66 -9.77 3.63 1.25
C ALA A 66 -8.44 3.96 0.54
N LEU A 67 -7.32 3.83 1.25
CA LEU A 67 -5.98 4.02 0.68
C LEU A 67 -5.68 3.03 -0.45
N LEU A 68 -6.07 1.77 -0.28
CA LEU A 68 -5.95 0.75 -1.33
C LEU A 68 -6.76 1.12 -2.57
N ALA A 69 -8.02 1.55 -2.38
CA ALA A 69 -8.90 1.93 -3.48
C ALA A 69 -8.33 3.14 -4.25
N VAL A 70 -7.88 4.17 -3.54
CA VAL A 70 -7.26 5.36 -4.16
C VAL A 70 -5.98 4.99 -4.90
N GLY A 71 -5.08 4.22 -4.26
CA GLY A 71 -3.84 3.77 -4.90
C GLY A 71 -4.09 2.91 -6.14
N MET A 72 -5.08 2.03 -6.11
CA MET A 72 -5.49 1.20 -7.26
C MET A 72 -6.06 2.04 -8.40
N VAL A 73 -6.90 3.03 -8.10
CA VAL A 73 -7.46 3.91 -9.15
C VAL A 73 -6.36 4.70 -9.83
N LEU A 74 -5.44 5.28 -9.06
CA LEU A 74 -4.30 6.02 -9.61
C LEU A 74 -3.38 5.11 -10.43
N PHE A 75 -3.08 3.92 -9.93
CA PHE A 75 -2.29 2.91 -10.66
C PHE A 75 -2.93 2.55 -12.00
N LEU A 76 -4.24 2.28 -12.00
CA LEU A 76 -4.98 1.96 -13.22
C LEU A 76 -4.97 3.11 -14.21
N ILE A 77 -5.19 4.36 -13.78
CA ILE A 77 -5.18 5.52 -14.68
C ILE A 77 -3.80 5.67 -15.35
N GLU A 78 -2.73 5.49 -14.59
CA GLU A 78 -1.36 5.67 -15.09
C GLU A 78 -0.91 4.54 -16.02
N HIS A 79 -1.20 3.29 -15.66
CA HIS A 79 -0.65 2.12 -16.36
C HIS A 79 -1.61 1.49 -17.39
N LEU A 80 -2.92 1.76 -17.36
CA LEU A 80 -3.83 1.28 -18.43
C LEU A 80 -3.39 1.70 -19.83
N PRO A 81 -2.99 2.98 -20.06
CA PRO A 81 -2.60 3.46 -21.38
C PRO A 81 -1.37 2.75 -21.95
N GLU A 82 -0.51 2.19 -21.10
CA GLU A 82 0.71 1.46 -21.51
C GLU A 82 0.44 0.00 -21.88
N ILE A 83 -0.74 -0.53 -21.53
CA ILE A 83 -1.13 -1.92 -21.77
C ILE A 83 -1.91 -2.08 -23.11
N GLY A 84 -2.39 -0.97 -23.69
CA GLY A 84 -3.11 -0.93 -24.97
C GLY A 84 -2.24 -0.56 -26.15
#